data_AF-A0A109JW28-F1
#
_entry.id   AF-A0A109JW28-F1
#
_cell.length_a   1.000
_cell.length_b   1.000
_cell.length_c   1.000
_cell.angle_alpha   90.00
_cell.angle_beta   90.00
_cell.angle_gamma   90.00
#
_symmetry.space_group_name_H-M   'P 1'
#
loop_
_entity.id
_entity.type
_entity.pdbx_description
1 polymer ?
#
loop_
_entity_poly.entity_id
_entity_poly.type
_entity_poly.pdbx_seq_one_letter_code
_entity_poly.pdbx_strand_id
1 'polypeptide(L)'
;MTDTVLDRFLRYVVIDTQSDAGSPTQPSTAKQKELGRLLVNELLEIGVSDAHLDEHGYVYATIPSNTDKTVPVICFCSHMDTAPDFTGTNVRPKVLHNYGGGDIKLSGDQKQVIRVTENPALNDQIGNDIVTTDGTTLLGADDKAGIAEIMTAAQILMDNPDIRHGTIKLLFTPDEEIGRGVDKVDLTKLAAQFAYTMDGETAGHIEDETFSADGVEIAIEGVAIHPGFAKGKMENAIKIAGAIIDRLPRNIAPETTDGREGFIHPTGLSGSMEKAAISLIVRDFEERGLADKEKRLEAIVREVMKDYPGSSYTFAVKQQYRNMKVVLDRHPQIVENAIEAIRRAGMSPVRGSIRGGTDGSRLSFMGLPCPNIFAGGHAFHSPREWISRQDMERAVTTLVELARVWEERA
;
A
#
# COMPACT_ATOMS: atom_id res chain seq x y z
N MET A 1 -27.72 -14.65 -10.95
CA MET A 1 -27.53 -13.19 -10.81
C MET A 1 -26.04 -12.97 -10.89
N THR A 2 -25.58 -12.00 -11.67
CA THR A 2 -24.17 -11.61 -11.72
C THR A 2 -23.83 -10.92 -10.40
N ASP A 3 -22.76 -11.37 -9.73
CA ASP A 3 -22.34 -10.82 -8.44
C ASP A 3 -21.97 -9.33 -8.58
N THR A 4 -22.44 -8.50 -7.64
CA THR A 4 -22.06 -7.09 -7.57
C THR A 4 -20.66 -6.94 -6.97
N VAL A 5 -20.07 -5.75 -7.10
CA VAL A 5 -18.78 -5.42 -6.45
C VAL A 5 -18.86 -5.61 -4.93
N LEU A 6 -20.00 -5.29 -4.31
CA LEU A 6 -20.22 -5.51 -2.88
C LEU A 6 -20.29 -7.00 -2.53
N ASP A 7 -20.95 -7.83 -3.34
CA ASP A 7 -21.05 -9.28 -3.09
C ASP A 7 -19.66 -9.95 -3.14
N ARG A 8 -18.82 -9.53 -4.08
CA ARG A 8 -17.40 -9.94 -4.17
C ARG A 8 -16.62 -9.49 -2.95
N PHE A 9 -16.68 -8.20 -2.64
CA PHE A 9 -15.99 -7.62 -1.50
C PHE A 9 -16.31 -8.32 -0.17
N LEU A 10 -17.59 -8.46 0.16
CA LEU A 10 -18.03 -9.12 1.40
C LEU A 10 -17.58 -10.58 1.50
N ARG A 11 -17.42 -11.27 0.37
CA ARG A 11 -16.89 -12.64 0.30
C ARG A 11 -15.37 -12.68 0.46
N TYR A 12 -14.64 -11.68 -0.04
CA TYR A 12 -13.18 -11.65 0.05
C TYR A 12 -12.69 -11.24 1.44
N VAL A 13 -13.33 -10.24 2.06
CA VAL A 13 -12.89 -9.70 3.36
C VAL A 13 -12.93 -10.72 4.50
N VAL A 14 -13.81 -11.71 4.42
CA VAL A 14 -13.91 -12.77 5.43
C VAL A 14 -12.84 -13.86 5.30
N ILE A 15 -12.07 -13.87 4.21
CA ILE A 15 -10.93 -14.78 4.01
C ILE A 15 -9.71 -14.17 4.68
N ASP A 16 -9.10 -14.89 5.61
CA ASP A 16 -7.91 -14.41 6.30
C ASP A 16 -6.69 -14.48 5.37
N THR A 17 -6.12 -13.32 5.08
CA THR A 17 -4.95 -13.17 4.19
C THR A 17 -3.82 -12.37 4.83
N GLN A 18 -3.86 -12.12 6.14
CA GLN A 18 -2.85 -11.30 6.81
C GLN A 18 -1.41 -11.81 6.56
N SER A 19 -0.50 -10.90 6.23
CA SER A 19 0.93 -11.17 5.99
C SER A 19 1.74 -11.27 7.30
N ASP A 20 2.93 -11.84 7.21
CA ASP A 20 3.86 -12.06 8.33
C ASP A 20 5.27 -11.58 7.98
N ALA A 21 5.66 -10.42 8.49
CA ALA A 21 6.97 -9.83 8.26
C ALA A 21 8.14 -10.72 8.74
N GLY A 22 7.90 -11.60 9.72
CA GLY A 22 8.90 -12.53 10.25
C GLY A 22 9.11 -13.79 9.40
N SER A 23 8.19 -14.07 8.48
CA SER A 23 8.25 -15.25 7.62
C SER A 23 9.32 -15.11 6.53
N PRO A 24 10.12 -16.17 6.25
CA PRO A 24 11.07 -16.18 5.14
C PRO A 24 10.46 -16.65 3.81
N THR A 25 9.19 -17.06 3.79
CA THR A 25 8.55 -17.60 2.58
C THR A 25 7.90 -16.51 1.74
N GLN A 26 7.59 -16.84 0.47
CA GLN A 26 6.75 -16.04 -0.42
C GLN A 26 5.62 -16.95 -0.96
N PRO A 27 4.34 -16.69 -0.64
CA PRO A 27 3.87 -15.64 0.26
C PRO A 27 4.32 -15.88 1.70
N SER A 28 4.33 -14.84 2.52
CA SER A 28 4.72 -14.91 3.93
C SER A 28 3.78 -15.80 4.73
N THR A 29 2.49 -15.81 4.39
CA THR A 29 1.50 -16.73 4.93
C THR A 29 0.80 -17.51 3.83
N ALA A 30 0.73 -18.84 3.99
CA ALA A 30 0.12 -19.72 2.99
C ALA A 30 -1.39 -19.46 2.76
N LYS A 31 -2.05 -18.85 3.75
CA LYS A 31 -3.48 -18.50 3.72
C LYS A 31 -3.83 -17.46 2.66
N GLN A 32 -2.89 -16.59 2.26
CA GLN A 32 -3.09 -15.67 1.13
C GLN A 32 -3.48 -16.40 -0.18
N LYS A 33 -2.93 -17.61 -0.39
CA LYS A 33 -3.27 -18.44 -1.55
C LYS A 33 -4.72 -18.93 -1.55
N GLU A 34 -5.43 -18.89 -0.42
CA GLU A 34 -6.86 -19.26 -0.37
C GLU A 34 -7.69 -18.26 -1.18
N LEU A 35 -7.48 -16.96 -0.96
CA LEU A 35 -8.07 -15.92 -1.79
C LEU A 35 -7.61 -16.05 -3.24
N GLY A 36 -6.31 -16.22 -3.49
CA GLY A 36 -5.79 -16.36 -4.85
C GLY A 36 -6.43 -17.52 -5.65
N ARG A 37 -6.68 -18.68 -5.02
CA ARG A 37 -7.39 -19.80 -5.68
C ARG A 37 -8.86 -19.47 -5.97
N LEU A 38 -9.53 -18.77 -5.08
CA LEU A 38 -10.90 -18.30 -5.31
C LEU A 38 -10.95 -17.35 -6.52
N LEU A 39 -10.04 -16.37 -6.56
CA LEU A 39 -9.97 -15.39 -7.64
C LEU A 39 -9.71 -16.05 -9.00
N VAL A 40 -8.80 -17.04 -9.06
CA VAL A 40 -8.56 -17.83 -10.27
C VAL A 40 -9.83 -18.53 -10.73
N ASN A 41 -10.56 -19.20 -9.82
CA ASN A 41 -11.79 -19.90 -10.18
C ASN A 41 -12.84 -18.92 -10.72
N GLU A 42 -13.04 -17.77 -10.05
CA GLU A 42 -13.99 -16.76 -10.49
C GLU A 42 -13.60 -16.15 -11.85
N LEU A 43 -12.31 -15.92 -12.12
CA LEU A 43 -11.82 -15.47 -13.43
C LEU A 43 -12.04 -16.50 -14.54
N LEU A 44 -11.82 -17.79 -14.25
CA LEU A 44 -12.10 -18.88 -15.19
C LEU A 44 -13.61 -18.96 -15.49
N GLU A 45 -14.46 -18.76 -14.48
CA GLU A 45 -15.92 -18.70 -14.64
C GLU A 45 -16.37 -17.48 -15.46
N ILE A 46 -15.70 -16.33 -15.33
CA ILE A 46 -15.88 -15.14 -16.19
C ILE A 46 -15.48 -15.43 -17.66
N GLY A 47 -14.67 -16.46 -17.90
CA GLY A 47 -14.16 -16.82 -19.22
C GLY A 47 -12.72 -16.34 -19.50
N VAL A 48 -12.01 -15.84 -18.49
CA VAL A 48 -10.59 -15.48 -18.58
C VAL A 48 -9.73 -16.74 -18.48
N SER A 49 -9.52 -17.38 -19.63
CA SER A 49 -9.07 -18.78 -19.72
C SER A 49 -7.62 -19.05 -19.31
N ASP A 50 -6.77 -18.03 -19.24
CA ASP A 50 -5.38 -18.14 -18.81
C ASP A 50 -5.17 -17.81 -17.32
N ALA A 51 -6.25 -17.59 -16.57
CA ALA A 51 -6.18 -17.28 -15.15
C ALA A 51 -5.53 -18.43 -14.36
N HIS A 52 -4.50 -18.10 -13.58
CA HIS A 52 -3.82 -19.08 -12.73
C HIS A 52 -3.06 -18.43 -11.57
N LEU A 53 -2.79 -19.24 -10.56
CA LEU A 53 -2.00 -18.89 -9.38
C LEU A 53 -0.62 -19.55 -9.50
N ASP A 54 0.46 -18.78 -9.35
CA ASP A 54 1.82 -19.32 -9.41
C ASP A 54 2.32 -19.88 -8.06
N GLU A 55 3.54 -20.41 -8.05
CA GLU A 55 4.19 -20.95 -6.86
C GLU A 55 4.47 -19.91 -5.78
N HIS A 56 4.61 -18.63 -6.14
CA HIS A 56 4.89 -17.52 -5.25
C HIS A 56 3.62 -16.83 -4.73
N GLY A 57 2.45 -17.25 -5.19
CA GLY A 57 1.16 -16.75 -4.73
C GLY A 57 0.61 -15.60 -5.57
N TYR A 58 1.16 -15.32 -6.76
CA TYR A 58 0.61 -14.31 -7.66
C TYR A 58 -0.50 -14.90 -8.53
N VAL A 59 -1.59 -14.16 -8.67
CA VAL A 59 -2.61 -14.46 -9.67
C VAL A 59 -2.31 -13.67 -10.93
N TYR A 60 -2.23 -14.34 -12.07
CA TYR A 60 -2.11 -13.72 -13.39
C TYR A 60 -3.32 -14.09 -14.24
N ALA A 61 -3.79 -13.15 -15.03
CA ALA A 61 -4.88 -13.35 -15.99
C ALA A 61 -4.83 -12.32 -17.13
N THR A 62 -5.47 -12.64 -18.26
CA THR A 62 -5.53 -11.79 -19.45
C THR A 62 -6.96 -11.66 -19.97
N ILE A 63 -7.49 -10.44 -19.94
CA ILE A 63 -8.67 -10.07 -20.73
C ILE A 63 -8.18 -9.83 -22.17
N PRO A 64 -8.63 -10.62 -23.16
CA PRO A 64 -8.16 -10.49 -24.54
C PRO A 64 -8.63 -9.19 -25.18
N SER A 65 -7.82 -8.58 -26.05
CA SER A 65 -8.26 -7.46 -26.88
C SER A 65 -9.50 -7.82 -27.71
N ASN A 66 -10.42 -6.88 -27.85
CA ASN A 66 -11.60 -7.02 -28.71
C ASN A 66 -11.65 -5.96 -29.83
N THR A 67 -10.53 -5.29 -30.10
CA THR A 67 -10.37 -4.27 -31.16
C THR A 67 -9.25 -4.66 -32.13
N ASP A 68 -9.35 -4.15 -33.36
CA ASP A 68 -8.32 -4.31 -34.40
C ASP A 68 -7.19 -3.26 -34.27
N LYS A 69 -7.34 -2.27 -33.38
CA LYS A 69 -6.30 -1.25 -33.12
C LYS A 69 -5.11 -1.84 -32.37
N THR A 70 -3.94 -1.23 -32.56
CA THR A 70 -2.75 -1.55 -31.76
C THR A 70 -2.76 -0.72 -30.46
N VAL A 71 -3.44 -1.25 -29.44
CA VAL A 71 -3.55 -0.61 -28.13
C VAL A 71 -2.40 -1.07 -27.22
N PRO A 72 -1.73 -0.17 -26.47
CA PRO A 72 -0.83 -0.55 -25.39
C PRO A 72 -1.44 -1.58 -24.43
N VAL A 73 -0.70 -2.66 -24.13
CA VAL A 73 -1.12 -3.62 -23.10
C VAL A 73 -1.01 -2.94 -21.75
N ILE A 74 -2.12 -2.85 -21.02
CA ILE A 74 -2.17 -2.29 -19.67
C ILE A 74 -2.40 -3.39 -18.64
N CYS A 75 -2.06 -3.11 -17.38
CA CYS A 75 -2.32 -4.01 -16.26
C CYS A 75 -3.12 -3.31 -15.17
N PHE A 76 -4.11 -4.00 -14.59
CA PHE A 76 -4.72 -3.63 -13.33
C PHE A 76 -4.16 -4.54 -12.23
N CYS A 77 -3.76 -3.94 -11.11
CA CYS A 77 -3.07 -4.60 -10.02
C CYS A 77 -3.73 -4.26 -8.68
N SER A 78 -3.80 -5.24 -7.79
CA SER A 78 -4.18 -5.08 -6.38
C SER A 78 -3.46 -6.13 -5.53
N HIS A 79 -3.38 -5.94 -4.22
CA HIS A 79 -2.76 -6.92 -3.32
C HIS A 79 -3.79 -7.73 -2.52
N MET A 80 -3.44 -8.96 -2.18
CA MET A 80 -4.34 -9.92 -1.54
C MET A 80 -4.23 -9.95 -0.02
N ASP A 81 -3.09 -9.53 0.53
CA ASP A 81 -2.87 -9.56 1.96
C ASP A 81 -3.59 -8.43 2.69
N THR A 82 -3.45 -8.42 4.01
CA THR A 82 -3.97 -7.36 4.88
C THR A 82 -2.91 -7.09 5.93
N ALA A 83 -2.84 -5.83 6.38
CA ALA A 83 -1.82 -5.39 7.32
C ALA A 83 -1.66 -6.27 8.58
N PRO A 84 -0.42 -6.41 9.09
CA PRO A 84 -0.15 -7.08 10.36
C PRO A 84 -0.52 -6.23 11.60
N ASP A 85 -0.78 -4.93 11.43
CA ASP A 85 -1.05 -3.96 12.50
C ASP A 85 -2.30 -4.27 13.33
N PHE A 86 -3.32 -4.87 12.70
CA PHE A 86 -4.52 -5.33 13.35
C PHE A 86 -5.01 -6.63 12.73
N THR A 87 -5.64 -7.51 13.50
CA THR A 87 -6.01 -8.83 12.98
C THR A 87 -7.08 -8.76 11.88
N GLY A 88 -6.79 -9.39 10.74
CA GLY A 88 -7.74 -9.67 9.65
C GLY A 88 -8.40 -11.05 9.74
N THR A 89 -8.27 -11.74 10.88
CA THR A 89 -8.83 -13.08 11.07
C THR A 89 -10.26 -13.00 11.59
N ASN A 90 -11.21 -13.68 10.93
CA ASN A 90 -12.64 -13.68 11.28
C ASN A 90 -13.33 -12.30 11.17
N VAL A 91 -13.01 -11.53 10.13
CA VAL A 91 -13.67 -10.25 9.83
C VAL A 91 -15.18 -10.43 9.77
N ARG A 92 -15.93 -9.49 10.35
CA ARG A 92 -17.40 -9.49 10.36
C ARG A 92 -17.91 -8.18 9.76
N PRO A 93 -17.94 -8.06 8.42
CA PRO A 93 -18.35 -6.82 7.78
C PRO A 93 -19.79 -6.47 8.15
N LYS A 94 -20.05 -5.18 8.36
CA LYS A 94 -21.35 -4.60 8.66
C LYS A 94 -21.70 -3.60 7.58
N VAL A 95 -22.83 -3.82 6.92
CA VAL A 95 -23.37 -2.87 5.95
C VAL A 95 -24.34 -1.94 6.67
N LEU A 96 -23.99 -0.66 6.71
CA LEU A 96 -24.84 0.43 7.16
C LEU A 96 -25.49 1.06 5.94
N HIS A 97 -26.77 0.74 5.72
CA HIS A 97 -27.52 1.27 4.59
C HIS A 97 -27.94 2.72 4.80
N ASN A 98 -27.90 3.52 3.72
CA ASN A 98 -28.37 4.91 3.70
C ASN A 98 -27.82 5.72 4.89
N TYR A 99 -26.50 5.81 4.97
CA TYR A 99 -25.78 6.47 6.06
C TYR A 99 -26.31 7.90 6.26
N GLY A 100 -26.80 8.19 7.47
CA GLY A 100 -27.46 9.47 7.79
C GLY A 100 -26.50 10.60 8.20
N GLY A 101 -25.19 10.38 8.13
CA GLY A 101 -24.18 11.28 8.70
C GLY A 101 -23.91 11.01 10.19
N GLY A 102 -22.84 11.61 10.71
CA GLY A 102 -22.42 11.52 12.11
C GLY A 102 -21.59 10.28 12.45
N ASP A 103 -21.09 10.21 13.67
CA ASP A 103 -20.15 9.15 14.08
C ASP A 103 -20.78 7.74 13.99
N ILE A 104 -19.98 6.76 13.55
CA ILE A 104 -20.39 5.35 13.44
C ILE A 104 -19.80 4.56 14.61
N LYS A 105 -20.66 3.96 15.43
CA LYS A 105 -20.24 3.06 16.53
C LYS A 105 -20.17 1.62 16.04
N LEU A 106 -19.09 0.92 16.36
CA LEU A 106 -18.87 -0.43 15.88
C LEU A 106 -19.47 -1.49 16.82
N SER A 107 -20.15 -2.49 16.24
CA SER A 107 -21.06 -3.36 17.00
C SER A 107 -20.38 -4.31 17.99
N GLY A 108 -19.17 -4.77 17.68
CA GLY A 108 -18.36 -5.71 18.46
C GLY A 108 -17.48 -5.06 19.52
N ASP A 109 -17.06 -3.80 19.33
CA ASP A 109 -16.45 -2.97 20.38
C ASP A 109 -16.97 -1.52 20.32
N GLN A 110 -17.87 -1.19 21.25
CA GLN A 110 -18.50 0.14 21.35
C GLN A 110 -17.52 1.26 21.71
N LYS A 111 -16.28 0.94 22.13
CA LYS A 111 -15.22 1.95 22.33
C LYS A 111 -14.61 2.40 21.00
N GLN A 112 -14.71 1.56 19.97
CA GLN A 112 -14.31 1.94 18.61
C GLN A 112 -15.44 2.72 17.96
N VAL A 113 -15.10 3.95 17.57
CA VAL A 113 -16.02 4.88 16.92
C VAL A 113 -15.29 5.46 15.73
N ILE A 114 -15.87 5.32 14.54
CA ILE A 114 -15.42 6.05 13.35
C ILE A 114 -15.99 7.46 13.48
N ARG A 115 -15.13 8.39 13.93
CA ARG A 115 -15.54 9.78 14.15
C ARG A 115 -15.42 10.57 12.87
N VAL A 116 -16.41 11.41 12.58
CA VAL A 116 -16.38 12.30 11.40
C VAL A 116 -15.20 13.29 11.48
N THR A 117 -14.80 13.70 12.69
CA THR A 117 -13.64 14.59 12.89
C THR A 117 -12.30 13.92 12.55
N GLU A 118 -12.23 12.60 12.66
CA GLU A 118 -11.06 11.79 12.30
C GLU A 118 -11.16 11.29 10.85
N ASN A 119 -12.37 11.23 10.29
CA ASN A 119 -12.70 10.72 8.97
C ASN A 119 -13.61 11.70 8.22
N PRO A 120 -13.08 12.87 7.79
CA PRO A 120 -13.90 13.92 7.19
C PRO A 120 -14.59 13.48 5.88
N ALA A 121 -14.05 12.48 5.18
CA ALA A 121 -14.65 11.88 3.98
C ALA A 121 -16.04 11.28 4.22
N LEU A 122 -16.42 10.95 5.47
CA LEU A 122 -17.78 10.52 5.80
C LEU A 122 -18.84 11.57 5.43
N ASN A 123 -18.50 12.86 5.43
CA ASN A 123 -19.45 13.90 5.05
C ASN A 123 -19.93 13.77 3.60
N ASP A 124 -19.12 13.19 2.72
CA ASP A 124 -19.43 12.98 1.31
C ASP A 124 -20.24 11.68 1.06
N GLN A 125 -20.50 10.91 2.12
CA GLN A 125 -21.14 9.59 2.05
C GLN A 125 -22.58 9.58 2.57
N ILE A 126 -23.17 10.74 2.86
CA ILE A 126 -24.56 10.81 3.31
C ILE A 126 -25.49 10.25 2.23
N GLY A 127 -26.27 9.24 2.59
CA GLY A 127 -27.17 8.50 1.69
C GLY A 127 -26.55 7.27 1.02
N ASN A 128 -25.23 7.08 1.15
CA ASN A 128 -24.53 5.89 0.63
C ASN A 128 -24.62 4.71 1.61
N ASP A 129 -24.30 3.52 1.11
CA ASP A 129 -24.15 2.32 1.91
C ASP A 129 -22.69 2.17 2.32
N ILE A 130 -22.42 2.17 3.62
CA ILE A 130 -21.06 2.06 4.17
C ILE A 130 -20.84 0.65 4.71
N VAL A 131 -19.73 0.03 4.34
CA VAL A 131 -19.26 -1.21 4.95
C VAL A 131 -18.22 -0.86 6.00
N THR A 132 -18.42 -1.37 7.22
CA THR A 132 -17.48 -1.24 8.33
C THR A 132 -17.09 -2.61 8.87
N THR A 133 -16.09 -2.64 9.75
CA THR A 133 -15.84 -3.78 10.64
C THR A 133 -16.93 -3.87 11.72
N ASP A 134 -16.82 -4.85 12.62
CA ASP A 134 -17.49 -4.81 13.92
C ASP A 134 -16.65 -4.17 15.04
N GLY A 135 -15.43 -3.72 14.76
CA GLY A 135 -14.51 -3.09 15.73
C GLY A 135 -13.53 -4.05 16.39
N THR A 136 -13.58 -5.35 16.07
CA THR A 136 -12.68 -6.39 16.65
C THR A 136 -11.58 -6.86 15.71
N THR A 137 -11.64 -6.44 14.45
CA THR A 137 -10.74 -6.78 13.33
C THR A 137 -10.54 -5.54 12.46
N LEU A 138 -9.54 -5.53 11.58
CA LEU A 138 -9.56 -4.64 10.39
C LEU A 138 -10.62 -5.12 9.38
N LEU A 139 -10.94 -4.32 8.36
CA LEU A 139 -11.92 -4.68 7.33
C LEU A 139 -11.24 -5.44 6.19
N GLY A 140 -10.07 -4.97 5.76
CA GLY A 140 -9.40 -5.41 4.54
C GLY A 140 -10.01 -4.80 3.29
N ALA A 141 -10.50 -3.56 3.37
CA ALA A 141 -10.77 -2.75 2.19
C ALA A 141 -9.47 -2.52 1.43
N ASP A 142 -8.39 -2.21 2.15
CA ASP A 142 -7.00 -2.32 1.71
C ASP A 142 -6.56 -3.81 1.68
N ASP A 143 -6.40 -4.47 0.53
CA ASP A 143 -6.78 -4.02 -0.84
C ASP A 143 -7.79 -4.97 -1.51
N LYS A 144 -8.66 -5.59 -0.71
CA LYS A 144 -9.71 -6.46 -1.27
C LYS A 144 -10.82 -5.67 -1.95
N ALA A 145 -10.91 -4.36 -1.72
CA ALA A 145 -11.75 -3.46 -2.49
C ALA A 145 -11.27 -3.37 -3.93
N GLY A 146 -9.97 -3.06 -4.14
CA GLY A 146 -9.36 -3.02 -5.47
C GLY A 146 -9.48 -4.35 -6.21
N ILE A 147 -9.29 -5.49 -5.51
CA ILE A 147 -9.56 -6.82 -6.09
C ILE A 147 -11.01 -6.95 -6.55
N ALA A 148 -11.98 -6.61 -5.70
CA ALA A 148 -13.39 -6.70 -6.06
C ALA A 148 -13.74 -5.82 -7.25
N GLU A 149 -13.18 -4.62 -7.31
CA GLU A 149 -13.38 -3.66 -8.40
C GLU A 149 -12.80 -4.16 -9.72
N ILE A 150 -11.58 -4.68 -9.69
CA ILE A 150 -10.93 -5.28 -10.86
C ILE A 150 -11.71 -6.51 -11.34
N MET A 151 -12.14 -7.39 -10.45
CA MET A 151 -12.91 -8.58 -10.78
C MET A 151 -14.26 -8.24 -11.40
N THR A 152 -14.95 -7.21 -10.88
CA THR A 152 -16.22 -6.73 -11.45
C THR A 152 -16.00 -6.04 -12.80
N ALA A 153 -14.96 -5.21 -12.95
CA ALA A 153 -14.61 -4.60 -14.23
C ALA A 153 -14.27 -5.66 -15.28
N ALA A 154 -13.54 -6.72 -14.90
CA ALA A 154 -13.22 -7.84 -15.78
C ALA A 154 -14.47 -8.53 -16.31
N GLN A 155 -15.45 -8.83 -15.44
CA GLN A 155 -16.74 -9.38 -15.86
C GLN A 155 -17.47 -8.44 -16.83
N ILE A 156 -17.52 -7.13 -16.55
CA ILE A 156 -18.19 -6.15 -17.41
C ILE A 156 -17.55 -6.13 -18.81
N LEU A 157 -16.22 -6.09 -18.88
CA LEU A 157 -15.50 -6.06 -20.16
C LEU A 157 -15.70 -7.36 -20.96
N MET A 158 -15.68 -8.51 -20.28
CA MET A 158 -15.89 -9.83 -20.91
C MET A 158 -17.33 -10.03 -21.40
N ASP A 159 -18.33 -9.55 -20.65
CA ASP A 159 -19.75 -9.71 -20.99
C ASP A 159 -20.23 -8.72 -22.07
N ASN A 160 -19.52 -7.60 -22.26
CA ASN A 160 -19.98 -6.50 -23.11
C ASN A 160 -18.98 -6.21 -24.24
N PRO A 161 -19.04 -6.95 -25.36
CA PRO A 161 -18.10 -6.79 -26.49
C PRO A 161 -18.20 -5.44 -27.22
N ASP A 162 -19.22 -4.63 -26.93
CA ASP A 162 -19.37 -3.27 -27.46
C ASP A 162 -18.45 -2.26 -26.75
N ILE A 163 -17.95 -2.60 -25.56
CA ILE A 163 -16.92 -1.82 -24.86
C ILE A 163 -15.57 -2.19 -25.49
N ARG A 164 -15.10 -1.39 -26.44
CA ARG A 164 -13.83 -1.65 -27.13
C ARG A 164 -12.65 -1.39 -26.19
N HIS A 165 -11.73 -2.34 -26.11
CA HIS A 165 -10.51 -2.27 -25.32
C HIS A 165 -9.37 -3.08 -25.94
N GLY A 166 -8.13 -2.71 -25.61
CA GLY A 166 -6.95 -3.50 -25.87
C GLY A 166 -6.83 -4.73 -24.95
N THR A 167 -5.68 -5.40 -25.01
CA THR A 167 -5.36 -6.46 -24.04
C THR A 167 -5.14 -5.87 -22.65
N ILE A 168 -5.79 -6.45 -21.64
CA ILE A 168 -5.67 -6.02 -20.24
C ILE A 168 -5.16 -7.21 -19.41
N LYS A 169 -4.10 -6.96 -18.64
CA LYS A 169 -3.50 -7.92 -17.72
C LYS A 169 -4.03 -7.68 -16.32
N LEU A 170 -4.29 -8.76 -15.60
CA LEU A 170 -4.67 -8.70 -14.18
C LEU A 170 -3.53 -9.31 -13.36
N LEU A 171 -3.17 -8.63 -12.28
CA LEU A 171 -2.16 -9.08 -11.33
C LEU A 171 -2.71 -8.93 -9.91
N PHE A 172 -2.78 -10.02 -9.15
CA PHE A 172 -3.02 -9.94 -7.71
C PHE A 172 -1.78 -10.40 -6.95
N THR A 173 -1.18 -9.49 -6.19
CA THR A 173 0.11 -9.71 -5.51
C THR A 173 -0.08 -10.17 -4.07
N PRO A 174 0.84 -11.00 -3.54
CA PRO A 174 0.94 -11.28 -2.10
C PRO A 174 2.01 -10.43 -1.42
N ASP A 175 1.84 -10.13 -0.14
CA ASP A 175 2.84 -9.50 0.75
C ASP A 175 3.17 -8.03 0.44
N GLU A 176 2.21 -7.25 -0.05
CA GLU A 176 2.39 -5.80 -0.24
C GLU A 176 2.69 -5.13 1.11
N GLU A 177 1.91 -5.48 2.13
CA GLU A 177 1.90 -4.82 3.45
C GLU A 177 3.22 -4.98 4.22
N ILE A 178 4.06 -5.94 3.81
CA ILE A 178 5.40 -6.17 4.36
C ILE A 178 6.52 -5.79 3.36
N GLY A 179 6.16 -5.07 2.30
CA GLY A 179 7.03 -4.51 1.28
C GLY A 179 7.61 -5.51 0.29
N ARG A 180 6.98 -6.69 0.13
CA ARG A 180 7.47 -7.80 -0.73
C ARG A 180 6.56 -8.11 -1.90
N GLY A 181 5.45 -7.37 -2.04
CA GLY A 181 4.43 -7.48 -3.08
C GLY A 181 5.00 -7.82 -4.45
N VAL A 182 6.03 -7.09 -4.90
CA VAL A 182 6.59 -7.25 -6.25
C VAL A 182 7.92 -8.02 -6.35
N ASP A 183 8.40 -8.65 -5.28
CA ASP A 183 9.74 -9.29 -5.26
C ASP A 183 9.91 -10.43 -6.27
N LYS A 184 8.83 -11.13 -6.61
CA LYS A 184 8.82 -12.31 -7.47
C LYS A 184 7.89 -12.19 -8.67
N VAL A 185 7.41 -10.98 -8.97
CA VAL A 185 6.57 -10.73 -10.14
C VAL A 185 7.31 -11.10 -11.42
N ASP A 186 6.66 -11.88 -12.28
CA ASP A 186 7.16 -12.18 -13.62
C ASP A 186 6.68 -11.11 -14.62
N LEU A 187 7.49 -10.07 -14.80
CA LEU A 187 7.21 -8.99 -15.76
C LEU A 187 7.21 -9.47 -17.22
N THR A 188 7.97 -10.52 -17.53
CA THR A 188 8.02 -11.07 -18.90
C THR A 188 6.69 -11.72 -19.24
N LYS A 189 6.10 -12.44 -18.28
CA LYS A 189 4.79 -13.07 -18.39
C LYS A 189 3.64 -12.06 -18.39
N LEU A 190 3.73 -11.01 -17.56
CA LEU A 190 2.77 -9.91 -17.61
C LEU A 190 2.79 -9.24 -18.98
N ALA A 191 3.98 -8.94 -19.52
CA ALA A 191 4.16 -8.29 -20.81
C ALA A 191 3.29 -7.02 -21.00
N ALA A 192 2.94 -6.36 -19.90
CA ALA A 192 2.24 -5.08 -19.91
C ALA A 192 3.25 -3.94 -20.11
N GLN A 193 2.80 -2.89 -20.79
CA GLN A 193 3.61 -1.69 -20.99
C GLN A 193 3.41 -0.70 -19.84
N PHE A 194 2.21 -0.64 -19.30
CA PHE A 194 1.81 0.25 -18.19
C PHE A 194 0.90 -0.52 -17.22
N ALA A 195 0.85 -0.09 -15.97
CA ALA A 195 -0.04 -0.67 -14.97
C ALA A 195 -0.77 0.42 -14.17
N TYR A 196 -1.75 0.02 -13.37
CA TYR A 196 -2.42 0.85 -12.37
C TYR A 196 -2.67 -0.03 -11.14
N THR A 197 -2.23 0.41 -9.96
CA THR A 197 -2.70 -0.18 -8.70
C THR A 197 -4.06 0.41 -8.35
N MET A 198 -4.97 -0.42 -7.84
CA MET A 198 -6.27 0.00 -7.33
C MET A 198 -6.23 0.01 -5.81
N ASP A 199 -5.36 0.81 -5.22
CA ASP A 199 -4.95 0.72 -3.82
C ASP A 199 -4.94 2.12 -3.16
N GLY A 200 -5.80 3.01 -3.63
CA GLY A 200 -5.92 4.37 -3.12
C GLY A 200 -7.14 4.55 -2.22
N GLU A 201 -7.14 5.60 -1.41
CA GLU A 201 -8.30 5.90 -0.56
C GLU A 201 -9.44 6.59 -1.34
N THR A 202 -9.45 7.92 -1.36
CA THR A 202 -10.65 8.72 -1.62
C THR A 202 -11.10 8.67 -3.08
N ALA A 203 -12.41 8.51 -3.32
CA ALA A 203 -12.99 8.48 -4.65
C ALA A 203 -12.55 9.66 -5.55
N GLY A 204 -12.15 9.34 -6.78
CA GLY A 204 -11.66 10.30 -7.76
C GLY A 204 -10.19 10.70 -7.62
N HIS A 205 -9.46 10.13 -6.65
CA HIS A 205 -8.04 10.37 -6.51
C HIS A 205 -7.21 9.51 -7.47
N ILE A 206 -6.11 10.09 -7.93
CA ILE A 206 -5.01 9.41 -8.62
C ILE A 206 -3.69 9.91 -8.04
N GLU A 207 -2.77 9.00 -7.78
CA GLU A 207 -1.49 9.32 -7.17
C GLU A 207 -0.38 8.90 -8.14
N ASP A 208 0.41 9.89 -8.57
CA ASP A 208 1.54 9.72 -9.48
C ASP A 208 2.89 9.98 -8.79
N GLU A 209 2.88 10.05 -7.46
CA GLU A 209 4.04 10.41 -6.67
C GLU A 209 4.04 9.70 -5.31
N THR A 210 5.20 9.21 -4.91
CA THR A 210 5.42 8.55 -3.60
C THR A 210 6.62 9.16 -2.90
N PHE A 211 6.80 8.88 -1.61
CA PHE A 211 8.11 9.09 -1.01
C PHE A 211 9.16 8.23 -1.74
N SER A 212 10.39 8.73 -1.75
CA SER A 212 11.57 7.88 -1.77
C SER A 212 11.89 7.46 -0.33
N ALA A 213 12.40 6.24 -0.17
CA ALA A 213 12.56 5.61 1.12
C ALA A 213 13.90 4.88 1.25
N ASP A 214 14.58 5.19 2.35
CA ASP A 214 15.76 4.46 2.80
C ASP A 214 15.55 3.97 4.25
N GLY A 215 16.09 2.80 4.57
CA GLY A 215 16.22 2.30 5.93
C GLY A 215 17.63 2.55 6.43
N VAL A 216 17.77 2.90 7.71
CA VAL A 216 19.06 3.12 8.36
C VAL A 216 19.18 2.23 9.58
N GLU A 217 20.19 1.37 9.59
CA GLU A 217 20.56 0.55 10.75
C GLU A 217 21.83 1.10 11.38
N ILE A 218 21.74 1.42 12.68
CA ILE A 218 22.87 1.89 13.48
C ILE A 218 23.17 0.80 14.52
N ALA A 219 24.28 0.09 14.36
CA ALA A 219 24.77 -0.82 15.40
C ALA A 219 25.85 -0.12 16.23
N ILE A 220 25.74 -0.20 17.55
CA ILE A 220 26.65 0.44 18.50
C ILE A 220 27.31 -0.65 19.33
N GLU A 221 28.62 -0.60 19.44
CA GLU A 221 29.41 -1.43 20.36
C GLU A 221 29.93 -0.53 21.48
N GLY A 222 29.50 -0.82 22.71
CA GLY A 222 29.95 -0.14 23.93
C GLY A 222 31.10 -0.86 24.62
N VAL A 223 31.42 -0.42 25.84
CA VAL A 223 32.43 -1.04 26.72
C VAL A 223 31.74 -1.64 27.94
N ALA A 224 31.45 -2.94 27.87
CA ALA A 224 30.81 -3.68 28.95
C ALA A 224 31.79 -4.04 30.09
N ILE A 225 31.41 -3.70 31.34
CA ILE A 225 32.22 -3.95 32.54
C ILE A 225 31.26 -4.28 33.70
N HIS A 226 31.70 -5.12 34.65
CA HIS A 226 30.94 -5.33 35.89
C HIS A 226 30.62 -3.97 36.58
N PRO A 227 29.35 -3.65 36.90
CA PRO A 227 28.95 -2.32 37.40
C PRO A 227 29.76 -1.83 38.62
N GLY A 228 30.15 -2.74 39.52
CA GLY A 228 30.98 -2.41 40.69
C GLY A 228 32.39 -1.86 40.38
N PHE A 229 32.90 -2.06 39.16
CA PHE A 229 34.23 -1.62 38.72
C PHE A 229 34.19 -0.63 37.54
N ALA A 230 33.00 -0.09 37.24
CA ALA A 230 32.71 0.62 35.99
C ALA A 230 33.20 2.07 35.91
N LYS A 231 33.53 2.70 37.04
CA LYS A 231 33.81 4.14 37.13
C LYS A 231 34.95 4.55 36.19
N GLY A 232 34.63 5.42 35.22
CA GLY A 232 35.58 5.96 34.24
C GLY A 232 36.05 4.97 33.17
N LYS A 233 35.36 3.82 33.03
CA LYS A 233 35.74 2.76 32.08
C LYS A 233 34.58 2.24 31.25
N MET A 234 33.40 2.10 31.85
CA MET A 234 32.21 1.60 31.16
C MET A 234 31.64 2.67 30.22
N GLU A 235 31.30 2.25 29.02
CA GLU A 235 30.51 3.02 28.06
C GLU A 235 29.30 2.18 27.67
N ASN A 236 28.13 2.54 28.18
CA ASN A 236 26.95 1.69 28.10
C ASN A 236 26.21 1.94 26.78
N ALA A 237 26.13 0.94 25.91
CA ALA A 237 25.55 1.07 24.57
C ALA A 237 24.08 1.54 24.59
N ILE A 238 23.27 1.15 25.59
CA ILE A 238 21.89 1.64 25.74
C ILE A 238 21.87 3.16 25.98
N LYS A 239 22.81 3.70 26.75
CA LYS A 239 22.89 5.14 27.00
C LYS A 239 23.31 5.90 25.74
N ILE A 240 24.23 5.34 24.96
CA ILE A 240 24.65 5.90 23.68
C ILE A 240 23.46 5.96 22.73
N ALA A 241 22.72 4.85 22.60
CA ALA A 241 21.52 4.79 21.75
C ALA A 241 20.45 5.79 22.20
N GLY A 242 20.18 5.88 23.51
CA GLY A 242 19.25 6.87 24.06
C GLY A 242 19.66 8.32 23.77
N ALA A 243 20.96 8.63 23.83
CA ALA A 243 21.47 9.95 23.49
C ALA A 243 21.34 10.29 21.99
N ILE A 244 21.45 9.30 21.10
CA ILE A 244 21.18 9.48 19.67
C ILE A 244 19.70 9.80 19.44
N ILE A 245 18.80 9.00 20.02
CA ILE A 245 17.34 9.19 19.88
C ILE A 245 16.90 10.55 20.42
N ASP A 246 17.37 10.96 21.61
CA ASP A 246 16.99 12.24 22.22
C ASP A 246 17.44 13.46 21.39
N ARG A 247 18.52 13.33 20.61
CA ARG A 247 19.04 14.37 19.72
C ARG A 247 18.36 14.40 18.33
N LEU A 248 17.44 13.48 18.03
CA LEU A 248 16.69 13.52 16.77
C LEU A 248 15.81 14.79 16.68
N PRO A 249 15.66 15.40 15.49
CA PRO A 249 14.86 16.60 15.33
C PRO A 249 13.36 16.30 15.53
N ARG A 250 12.73 16.99 16.49
CA ARG A 250 11.30 16.80 16.79
C ARG A 250 10.35 17.32 15.71
N ASN A 251 10.83 18.15 14.79
CA ASN A 251 10.05 18.75 13.72
C ASN A 251 10.27 18.08 12.35
N ILE A 252 10.97 16.94 12.31
CA ILE A 252 11.25 16.16 11.10
C ILE A 252 10.88 14.70 11.42
N ALA A 253 9.66 14.53 11.94
CA ALA A 253 9.12 13.26 12.41
C ALA A 253 7.69 13.08 11.86
N PRO A 254 7.20 11.83 11.66
CA PRO A 254 5.86 11.57 11.13
C PRO A 254 4.76 12.31 11.87
N GLU A 255 4.84 12.39 13.20
CA GLU A 255 3.86 13.05 14.07
C GLU A 255 3.89 14.59 14.02
N THR A 256 4.79 15.18 13.23
CA THR A 256 4.96 16.65 13.12
C THR A 256 5.10 17.15 11.69
N THR A 257 4.98 16.28 10.68
CA THR A 257 5.16 16.62 9.26
C THR A 257 3.94 16.24 8.45
N ASP A 258 3.58 17.07 7.48
CA ASP A 258 2.45 16.82 6.58
C ASP A 258 2.79 17.06 5.11
N GLY A 259 1.84 16.77 4.21
CA GLY A 259 1.98 17.03 2.78
C GLY A 259 3.27 16.48 2.18
N ARG A 260 4.16 17.37 1.73
CA ARG A 260 5.44 17.02 1.09
C ARG A 260 6.63 16.94 2.03
N GLU A 261 6.44 17.20 3.33
CA GLU A 261 7.54 17.23 4.28
C GLU A 261 8.02 15.80 4.61
N GLY A 262 9.27 15.49 4.25
CA GLY A 262 9.91 14.23 4.61
C GLY A 262 10.31 14.16 6.10
N PHE A 263 10.66 12.97 6.59
CA PHE A 263 10.99 12.73 7.99
C PHE A 263 12.14 11.74 8.23
N ILE A 264 12.65 11.71 9.47
CA ILE A 264 13.52 10.67 10.03
C ILE A 264 12.77 10.05 11.19
N HIS A 265 12.52 8.74 11.14
CA HIS A 265 11.69 8.07 12.14
C HIS A 265 12.38 6.82 12.70
N PRO A 266 12.64 6.75 14.02
CA PRO A 266 13.11 5.53 14.64
C PRO A 266 11.96 4.51 14.73
N THR A 267 12.17 3.31 14.20
CA THR A 267 11.18 2.22 14.16
C THR A 267 11.50 1.09 15.13
N GLY A 268 12.75 0.98 15.56
CA GLY A 268 13.19 -0.08 16.46
C GLY A 268 14.38 0.33 17.32
N LEU A 269 14.39 -0.15 18.56
CA LEU A 269 15.52 0.00 19.48
C LEU A 269 15.67 -1.30 20.28
N SER A 270 16.86 -1.88 20.25
CA SER A 270 17.23 -2.99 21.12
C SER A 270 18.62 -2.77 21.70
N GLY A 271 18.90 -3.34 22.87
CA GLY A 271 20.24 -3.21 23.42
C GLY A 271 20.47 -3.90 24.74
N SER A 272 21.76 -4.05 25.02
CA SER A 272 22.36 -4.49 26.26
C SER A 272 23.48 -3.51 26.63
N MET A 273 24.18 -3.77 27.74
CA MET A 273 25.33 -2.96 28.13
C MET A 273 26.43 -2.91 27.06
N GLU A 274 26.66 -4.04 26.37
CA GLU A 274 27.72 -4.23 25.39
C GLU A 274 27.35 -3.71 24.00
N LYS A 275 26.10 -3.84 23.58
CA LYS A 275 25.70 -3.49 22.21
C LYS A 275 24.28 -2.98 22.14
N ALA A 276 24.01 -2.09 21.21
CA ALA A 276 22.67 -1.60 20.91
C ALA A 276 22.48 -1.49 19.40
N ALA A 277 21.23 -1.60 18.95
CA ALA A 277 20.85 -1.41 17.55
C ALA A 277 19.66 -0.44 17.49
N ILE A 278 19.75 0.53 16.58
CA ILE A 278 18.68 1.47 16.24
C ILE A 278 18.31 1.25 14.78
N SER A 279 17.05 0.92 14.55
CA SER A 279 16.45 0.84 13.22
C SER A 279 15.67 2.12 12.97
N LEU A 280 15.92 2.78 11.84
CA LEU A 280 15.23 3.98 11.42
C LEU A 280 14.77 3.88 9.97
N ILE A 281 13.78 4.68 9.63
CA ILE A 281 13.36 4.94 8.26
C ILE A 281 13.52 6.43 7.95
N VAL A 282 13.98 6.73 6.74
CA VAL A 282 14.11 8.08 6.20
C VAL A 282 13.20 8.19 4.98
N ARG A 283 12.44 9.28 4.91
CA ARG A 283 11.47 9.55 3.84
C ARG A 283 11.64 10.95 3.31
N ASP A 284 11.59 11.08 1.99
CA ASP A 284 11.52 12.37 1.30
C ASP A 284 10.99 12.17 -0.12
N PHE A 285 10.29 13.15 -0.68
CA PHE A 285 9.85 13.09 -2.08
C PHE A 285 11.02 13.24 -3.05
N GLU A 286 12.10 13.91 -2.63
CA GLU A 286 13.30 14.15 -3.42
C GLU A 286 14.50 13.38 -2.87
N GLU A 287 15.26 12.71 -3.75
CA GLU A 287 16.46 11.95 -3.34
C GLU A 287 17.52 12.82 -2.64
N ARG A 288 17.61 14.10 -3.01
CA ARG A 288 18.47 15.05 -2.30
C ARG A 288 18.03 15.23 -0.84
N GLY A 289 16.72 15.31 -0.60
CA GLY A 289 16.17 15.47 0.74
C GLY A 289 16.39 14.23 1.61
N LEU A 290 16.38 13.03 1.03
CA LEU A 290 16.82 11.79 1.69
C LEU A 290 18.28 11.89 2.12
N ALA A 291 19.19 12.15 1.18
CA ALA A 291 20.63 12.22 1.45
C ALA A 291 20.98 13.30 2.50
N ASP A 292 20.30 14.45 2.46
CA ASP A 292 20.50 15.52 3.45
C ASP A 292 20.04 15.08 4.86
N LYS A 293 18.94 14.32 4.96
CA LYS A 293 18.46 13.75 6.24
C LYS A 293 19.37 12.66 6.78
N GLU A 294 19.86 11.77 5.92
CA GLU A 294 20.83 10.72 6.29
C GLU A 294 22.12 11.32 6.81
N LYS A 295 22.66 12.32 6.11
CA LYS A 295 23.86 13.05 6.54
C LYS A 295 23.63 13.73 7.89
N ARG A 296 22.44 14.30 8.12
CA ARG A 296 22.07 14.90 9.41
C ARG A 296 22.01 13.84 10.52
N LEU A 297 21.40 12.69 10.25
CA LEU A 297 21.31 11.58 11.18
C LEU A 297 22.71 11.07 11.54
N GLU A 298 23.58 10.81 10.56
CA GLU A 298 24.94 10.35 10.83
C GLU A 298 25.77 11.41 11.59
N ALA A 299 25.57 12.71 11.31
CA ALA A 299 26.20 13.77 12.07
C ALA A 299 25.78 13.77 13.55
N ILE A 300 24.52 13.48 13.86
CA ILE A 300 24.04 13.31 15.25
C ILE A 300 24.76 12.13 15.91
N VAL A 301 24.86 10.98 15.23
CA VAL A 301 25.57 9.80 15.74
C VAL A 301 27.02 10.15 16.04
N ARG A 302 27.73 10.75 15.07
CA ARG A 302 29.13 11.18 15.24
C ARG A 302 29.33 12.13 16.40
N GLU A 303 28.40 13.05 16.63
CA GLU A 303 28.47 13.98 17.75
C GLU A 303 28.26 13.29 19.10
N VAL A 304 27.33 12.32 19.19
CA VAL A 304 27.13 11.52 20.41
C VAL A 304 28.39 10.70 20.71
N MET A 305 28.98 10.05 19.70
CA MET A 305 30.13 9.17 19.89
C MET A 305 31.39 9.87 20.41
N LYS A 306 31.50 11.20 20.29
CA LYS A 306 32.62 11.97 20.89
C LYS A 306 32.68 11.83 22.41
N ASP A 307 31.54 11.61 23.07
CA ASP A 307 31.44 11.42 24.52
C ASP A 307 31.81 9.98 24.96
N TYR A 308 32.06 9.07 24.00
CA TYR A 308 32.26 7.63 24.21
C TYR A 308 33.46 7.09 23.39
N PRO A 309 34.71 7.47 23.74
CA PRO A 309 35.90 7.16 22.95
C PRO A 309 36.30 5.67 22.92
N GLY A 310 35.78 4.85 23.82
CA GLY A 310 35.99 3.40 23.84
C GLY A 310 34.97 2.61 23.01
N SER A 311 33.92 3.27 22.51
CA SER A 311 32.81 2.67 21.77
C SER A 311 32.99 2.86 20.26
N SER A 312 32.29 2.03 19.48
CA SER A 312 32.25 2.14 18.02
C SER A 312 30.82 2.05 17.50
N TYR A 313 30.63 2.41 16.22
CA TYR A 313 29.34 2.25 15.56
C TYR A 313 29.49 1.87 14.09
N THR A 314 28.46 1.23 13.53
CA THR A 314 28.22 1.11 12.09
C THR A 314 26.98 1.91 11.71
N PHE A 315 26.94 2.38 10.47
CA PHE A 315 25.82 3.12 9.90
C PHE A 315 25.54 2.58 8.52
N ALA A 316 24.49 1.76 8.40
CA ALA A 316 24.15 1.08 7.16
C ALA A 316 22.86 1.68 6.59
N VAL A 317 22.98 2.31 5.41
CA VAL A 317 21.84 2.79 4.64
C VAL A 317 21.44 1.70 3.63
N LYS A 318 20.15 1.38 3.56
CA LYS A 318 19.59 0.45 2.58
C LYS A 318 18.42 1.11 1.86
N GLN A 319 18.53 1.21 0.53
CA GLN A 319 17.42 1.62 -0.31
C GLN A 319 16.23 0.67 -0.18
N GLN A 320 15.04 1.24 0.04
CA GLN A 320 13.77 0.52 0.07
C GLN A 320 13.03 0.71 -1.26
N TYR A 321 12.62 1.93 -1.57
CA TYR A 321 11.96 2.30 -2.83
C TYR A 321 12.23 3.76 -3.20
N ARG A 322 11.82 4.16 -4.40
CA ARG A 322 12.05 5.50 -4.95
C ARG A 322 10.75 6.09 -5.46
N ASN A 323 10.69 7.42 -5.49
CA ASN A 323 9.52 8.18 -5.94
C ASN A 323 9.18 7.83 -7.39
N MET A 324 8.01 7.21 -7.58
CA MET A 324 7.55 6.74 -8.89
C MET A 324 7.36 7.83 -9.93
N LYS A 325 7.20 9.09 -9.48
CA LYS A 325 7.08 10.26 -10.34
C LYS A 325 8.23 10.39 -11.34
N VAL A 326 9.44 10.01 -10.94
CA VAL A 326 10.64 10.03 -11.79
C VAL A 326 10.48 9.18 -13.05
N VAL A 327 9.71 8.09 -12.94
CA VAL A 327 9.37 7.20 -14.06
C VAL A 327 8.12 7.69 -14.78
N LEU A 328 7.06 8.01 -14.03
CA LEU A 328 5.75 8.40 -14.60
C LEU A 328 5.81 9.69 -15.42
N ASP A 329 6.67 10.66 -15.05
CA ASP A 329 6.86 11.90 -15.82
C ASP A 329 7.38 11.66 -17.25
N ARG A 330 7.96 10.47 -17.53
CA ARG A 330 8.39 10.05 -18.87
C ARG A 330 7.26 9.47 -19.71
N HIS A 331 6.12 9.19 -19.08
CA HIS A 331 4.94 8.56 -19.67
C HIS A 331 3.65 9.29 -19.23
N PRO A 332 3.51 10.59 -19.54
CA PRO A 332 2.40 11.42 -19.04
C PRO A 332 1.02 10.88 -19.40
N GLN A 333 0.91 10.16 -20.53
CA GLN A 333 -0.35 9.58 -21.00
C GLN A 333 -0.99 8.61 -20.01
N ILE A 334 -0.21 7.97 -19.12
CA ILE A 334 -0.74 7.02 -18.13
C ILE A 334 -1.66 7.75 -17.16
N VAL A 335 -1.16 8.82 -16.55
CA VAL A 335 -1.91 9.64 -15.59
C VAL A 335 -3.03 10.41 -16.31
N GLU A 336 -2.78 10.92 -17.52
CA GLU A 336 -3.80 11.63 -18.30
C GLU A 336 -4.98 10.76 -18.72
N ASN A 337 -4.75 9.48 -19.03
CA ASN A 337 -5.81 8.53 -19.37
C ASN A 337 -6.66 8.20 -18.15
N ALA A 338 -6.04 7.95 -16.99
CA ALA A 338 -6.78 7.69 -15.76
C ALA A 338 -7.57 8.91 -15.26
N ILE A 339 -7.04 10.12 -15.40
CA ILE A 339 -7.79 11.37 -15.10
C ILE A 339 -9.02 11.51 -15.97
N GLU A 340 -8.90 11.18 -17.26
CA GLU A 340 -10.05 11.20 -18.15
C GLU A 340 -11.07 10.11 -17.79
N ALA A 341 -10.61 8.91 -17.43
CA ALA A 341 -11.49 7.83 -16.96
C ALA A 341 -12.27 8.21 -15.70
N ILE A 342 -11.60 8.83 -14.71
CA ILE A 342 -12.24 9.33 -13.49
C ILE A 342 -13.33 10.37 -13.82
N ARG A 343 -13.04 11.28 -14.77
CA ARG A 343 -14.03 12.26 -15.25
C ARG A 343 -15.23 11.59 -15.90
N ARG A 344 -15.01 10.59 -16.75
CA ARG A 344 -16.09 9.83 -17.42
C ARG A 344 -16.91 8.99 -16.46
N ALA A 345 -16.31 8.53 -15.36
CA ALA A 345 -17.01 7.91 -14.23
C ALA A 345 -17.80 8.90 -13.36
N GLY A 346 -17.87 10.18 -13.74
CA GLY A 346 -18.71 11.20 -13.12
C GLY A 346 -18.10 11.89 -11.91
N MET A 347 -16.78 11.76 -11.68
CA MET A 347 -16.09 12.39 -10.57
C MET A 347 -15.19 13.54 -11.03
N SER A 348 -14.78 14.38 -10.06
CA SER A 348 -13.72 15.37 -10.29
C SER A 348 -12.37 14.75 -9.93
N PRO A 349 -11.42 14.63 -10.88
CA PRO A 349 -10.14 14.00 -10.60
C PRO A 349 -9.28 14.87 -9.68
N VAL A 350 -8.66 14.23 -8.68
CA VAL A 350 -7.72 14.86 -7.74
C VAL A 350 -6.37 14.16 -7.86
N ARG A 351 -5.32 14.92 -8.14
CA ARG A 351 -3.94 14.38 -8.09
C ARG A 351 -3.42 14.47 -6.67
N GLY A 352 -2.99 13.33 -6.13
CA GLY A 352 -2.41 13.21 -4.80
C GLY A 352 -0.96 12.74 -4.82
N SER A 353 -0.33 12.79 -3.65
CA SER A 353 1.00 12.24 -3.40
C SER A 353 0.92 11.30 -2.19
N ILE A 354 1.56 10.14 -2.27
CA ILE A 354 1.55 9.13 -1.22
C ILE A 354 2.72 9.39 -0.26
N ARG A 355 2.42 9.56 1.04
CA ARG A 355 3.43 9.68 2.11
C ARG A 355 3.97 8.30 2.55
N GLY A 356 4.30 7.47 1.58
CA GLY A 356 4.72 6.08 1.73
C GLY A 356 5.25 5.56 0.40
N GLY A 357 5.15 4.25 0.20
CA GLY A 357 5.44 3.59 -1.08
C GLY A 357 4.35 2.55 -1.31
N THR A 358 4.17 2.20 -2.58
CA THR A 358 3.23 1.16 -3.02
C THR A 358 3.99 0.17 -3.89
N ASP A 359 3.40 -1.00 -4.13
CA ASP A 359 3.85 -1.90 -5.20
C ASP A 359 4.04 -1.17 -6.54
N GLY A 360 3.15 -0.23 -6.89
CA GLY A 360 3.25 0.60 -8.09
C GLY A 360 4.57 1.40 -8.17
N SER A 361 5.06 1.88 -7.03
CA SER A 361 6.34 2.59 -6.98
C SER A 361 7.54 1.70 -7.31
N ARG A 362 7.53 0.45 -6.84
CA ARG A 362 8.58 -0.52 -7.14
C ARG A 362 8.47 -1.03 -8.57
N LEU A 363 7.27 -1.37 -9.05
CA LEU A 363 6.99 -1.78 -10.43
C LEU A 363 7.48 -0.74 -11.44
N SER A 364 7.27 0.54 -11.15
CA SER A 364 7.73 1.64 -12.00
C SER A 364 9.24 1.58 -12.25
N PHE A 365 10.04 1.32 -11.21
CA PHE A 365 11.50 1.16 -11.34
C PHE A 365 11.93 -0.21 -11.89
N MET A 366 11.04 -1.21 -11.88
CA MET A 366 11.26 -2.51 -12.53
C MET A 366 10.92 -2.48 -14.03
N GLY A 367 10.44 -1.35 -14.56
CA GLY A 367 10.12 -1.18 -15.98
C GLY A 367 8.64 -1.24 -16.32
N LEU A 368 7.75 -1.24 -15.32
CA LEU A 368 6.30 -1.19 -15.48
C LEU A 368 5.74 0.07 -14.78
N PRO A 369 5.73 1.24 -15.46
CA PRO A 369 5.21 2.48 -14.88
C PRO A 369 3.76 2.32 -14.39
N CYS A 370 3.53 2.62 -13.11
CA CYS A 370 2.31 2.24 -12.40
C CYS A 370 1.91 3.30 -11.35
N PRO A 371 0.99 4.23 -11.66
CA PRO A 371 0.37 5.10 -10.66
C PRO A 371 -0.68 4.32 -9.85
N ASN A 372 -1.16 4.96 -8.79
CA ASN A 372 -2.24 4.43 -7.95
C ASN A 372 -3.57 5.12 -8.25
N ILE A 373 -4.66 4.35 -8.29
CA ILE A 373 -6.04 4.82 -8.42
C ILE A 373 -6.78 4.48 -7.13
N PHE A 374 -7.72 5.32 -6.73
CA PHE A 374 -8.59 5.08 -5.58
C PHE A 374 -9.39 3.76 -5.65
N ALA A 375 -9.66 3.18 -4.49
CA ALA A 375 -10.56 2.07 -4.23
C ALA A 375 -11.67 2.42 -3.20
N GLY A 376 -11.67 3.63 -2.65
CA GLY A 376 -12.76 4.14 -1.80
C GLY A 376 -12.69 3.75 -0.32
N GLY A 377 -11.69 2.97 0.07
CA GLY A 377 -11.46 2.60 1.46
C GLY A 377 -10.80 3.73 2.28
N HIS A 378 -11.00 3.71 3.58
CA HIS A 378 -10.50 4.72 4.51
C HIS A 378 -10.15 4.12 5.87
N ALA A 379 -9.30 4.82 6.63
CA ALA A 379 -8.84 4.42 7.96
C ALA A 379 -8.25 2.99 7.96
N PHE A 380 -7.42 2.73 6.96
CA PHE A 380 -6.71 1.46 6.76
C PHE A 380 -5.96 1.02 8.01
N HIS A 381 -5.68 -0.29 8.05
CA HIS A 381 -4.87 -0.95 9.07
C HIS A 381 -5.43 -0.80 10.49
N SER A 382 -6.74 -0.57 10.61
CA SER A 382 -7.38 -0.24 11.89
C SER A 382 -8.74 -0.90 12.03
N PRO A 383 -9.23 -1.09 13.27
CA PRO A 383 -10.60 -1.56 13.48
C PRO A 383 -11.65 -0.53 13.03
N ARG A 384 -11.25 0.69 12.68
CA ARG A 384 -12.15 1.76 12.23
C ARG A 384 -12.19 1.87 10.71
N GLU A 385 -11.56 0.93 10.01
CA GLU A 385 -11.58 0.85 8.55
C GLU A 385 -13.02 0.76 8.02
N TRP A 386 -13.28 1.52 6.96
CA TRP A 386 -14.58 1.60 6.32
C TRP A 386 -14.46 1.90 4.83
N ILE A 387 -15.51 1.58 4.08
CA ILE A 387 -15.59 1.83 2.64
C ILE A 387 -17.03 2.09 2.21
N SER A 388 -17.21 2.95 1.22
CA SER A 388 -18.51 3.19 0.59
C SER A 388 -18.72 2.25 -0.59
N ARG A 389 -19.86 1.56 -0.62
CA ARG A 389 -20.27 0.73 -1.76
C ARG A 389 -20.28 1.56 -3.06
N GLN A 390 -20.80 2.79 -2.99
CA GLN A 390 -20.93 3.66 -4.17
C GLN A 390 -19.58 4.12 -4.70
N ASP A 391 -18.57 4.25 -3.84
CA ASP A 391 -17.22 4.57 -4.29
C ASP A 391 -16.59 3.36 -5.00
N MET A 392 -16.82 2.14 -4.53
CA MET A 392 -16.42 0.92 -5.27
C MET A 392 -17.09 0.83 -6.64
N GLU A 393 -18.38 1.16 -6.74
CA GLU A 393 -19.10 1.20 -8.03
C GLU A 393 -18.50 2.25 -8.99
N ARG A 394 -18.01 3.38 -8.46
CA ARG A 394 -17.30 4.41 -9.22
C ARG A 394 -15.89 3.96 -9.63
N ALA A 395 -15.18 3.21 -8.79
CA ALA A 395 -13.89 2.61 -9.11
C ALA A 395 -14.02 1.60 -10.26
N VAL A 396 -15.01 0.70 -10.20
CA VAL A 396 -15.37 -0.21 -11.31
C VAL A 396 -15.62 0.57 -12.60
N THR A 397 -16.43 1.63 -12.53
CA THR A 397 -16.74 2.46 -13.71
C THR A 397 -15.47 3.13 -14.26
N THR A 398 -14.58 3.58 -13.38
CA THR A 398 -13.28 4.17 -13.75
C THR A 398 -12.40 3.18 -14.49
N LEU A 399 -12.29 1.93 -14.02
CA LEU A 399 -11.51 0.87 -14.70
C LEU A 399 -12.04 0.57 -16.10
N VAL A 400 -13.37 0.47 -16.25
CA VAL A 400 -14.02 0.23 -17.55
C VAL A 400 -13.79 1.42 -18.50
N GLU A 401 -13.96 2.66 -18.03
CA GLU A 401 -13.69 3.85 -18.84
C GLU A 401 -12.21 4.00 -19.18
N LEU A 402 -11.30 3.60 -18.30
CA LEU A 402 -9.87 3.61 -18.56
C LEU A 402 -9.50 2.67 -19.70
N ALA A 403 -10.07 1.46 -19.71
CA ALA A 403 -9.91 0.52 -20.82
C ALA A 403 -10.37 1.13 -22.17
N ARG A 404 -11.51 1.84 -22.18
CA ARG A 404 -12.02 2.53 -23.37
C ARG A 404 -11.13 3.69 -23.79
N VAL A 405 -10.69 4.52 -22.86
CA VAL A 405 -9.82 5.67 -23.13
C VAL A 405 -8.51 5.24 -23.79
N TRP A 406 -7.90 4.14 -23.34
CA TRP A 406 -6.71 3.58 -23.97
C TRP A 406 -6.97 3.14 -25.41
N GLU A 407 -8.11 2.52 -25.69
CA GLU A 407 -8.49 2.12 -27.06
C GLU A 407 -8.78 3.31 -27.97
N GLU A 408 -9.52 4.30 -27.47
CA GLU A 408 -9.92 5.47 -28.24
C GLU A 408 -8.73 6.33 -28.65
N ARG A 409 -7.68 6.36 -27.82
CA ARG A 409 -6.46 7.14 -28.03
C ARG A 409 -5.34 6.36 -28.75
N ALA A 410 -5.55 5.07 -29.05
CA ALA A 410 -4.59 4.21 -29.75
C ALA A 410 -4.56 4.44 -31.27
#